data_AF-A0A2U3QIW8-F1
#
_entry.id   AF-A0A2U3QIW8-F1
#
_cell.length_a   1.000
_cell.length_b   1.000
_cell.length_c   1.000
_cell.angle_alpha   90.00
_cell.angle_beta   90.00
_cell.angle_gamma   90.00
#
_symmetry.space_group_name_H-M   'P 1'
#
loop_
_entity.id
_entity.type
_entity.pdbx_description
1 polymer ?
#
loop_
_entity_poly.entity_id
_entity_poly.type
_entity_poly.pdbx_seq_one_letter_code
_entity_poly.pdbx_strand_id
1 'polypeptide(L)'
;MSLFDTIRNTMLAGFGVQEKVREFVDELVKKGELSESQGAKLVKEWSDKFEKNTTDISKSLNEVVTKTLEKMNLPTKDDIQKLNEKIDSLASRVAKVEEK
;
A
#
# COMPACT_ATOMS: atom_id res chain seq x y z
N MET A 1 -6.19 7.85 17.71
CA MET A 1 -5.56 6.62 17.17
C MET A 1 -5.13 6.95 15.76
N SER A 2 -3.83 6.96 15.45
CA SER A 2 -3.37 7.30 14.10
C SER A 2 -3.84 6.23 13.12
N LEU A 3 -4.29 6.62 11.93
CA LEU A 3 -4.64 5.69 10.85
C LEU A 3 -3.50 4.69 10.56
N PHE A 4 -2.27 5.15 10.73
CA PHE A 4 -1.06 4.34 10.57
C PHE A 4 -0.96 3.22 11.61
N ASP A 5 -1.33 3.49 12.87
CA ASP A 5 -1.31 2.49 13.94
C ASP A 5 -2.38 1.41 13.71
N THR A 6 -3.55 1.80 13.20
CA THR A 6 -4.62 0.85 12.85
C THR A 6 -4.16 -0.09 11.74
N ILE A 7 -3.56 0.45 10.67
CA ILE A 7 -3.02 -0.38 9.56
C ILE A 7 -1.92 -1.32 10.07
N ARG A 8 -0.98 -0.80 10.88
CA ARG A 8 0.10 -1.61 11.46
C ARG A 8 -0.44 -2.74 12.33
N ASN A 9 -1.38 -2.46 13.22
CA ASN A 9 -1.96 -3.47 14.10
C ASN A 9 -2.77 -4.51 13.32
N THR A 10 -3.52 -4.10 12.30
CA THR A 10 -4.24 -5.03 11.41
C THR A 10 -3.27 -5.91 10.61
N MET A 11 -2.14 -5.37 10.17
CA MET A 11 -1.11 -6.13 9.47
C MET A 11 -0.43 -7.14 10.39
N LEU A 12 -0.05 -6.73 11.61
CA LEU A 12 0.52 -7.61 12.63
C LEU A 12 -0.46 -8.72 13.04
N ALA A 13 -1.75 -8.39 13.16
CA ALA A 13 -2.79 -9.39 13.37
C ALA A 13 -2.91 -10.35 12.17
N GLY A 14 -2.78 -9.85 10.93
CA GLY A 14 -2.76 -10.68 9.73
C GLY A 14 -1.60 -11.68 9.70
N PHE A 15 -0.39 -11.24 10.09
CA PHE A 15 0.77 -12.13 10.22
C PHE A 15 0.59 -13.16 11.33
N GLY A 16 0.09 -12.76 12.51
CA GLY A 16 -0.19 -13.69 13.60
C GLY A 16 -1.26 -14.73 13.23
N VAL A 17 -2.26 -14.34 12.42
CA VAL A 17 -3.25 -15.27 11.86
C VAL A 17 -2.61 -16.25 10.88
N GLN A 18 -1.61 -15.86 10.08
CA GLN A 18 -0.89 -16.82 9.22
C GLN A 18 -0.24 -17.93 10.02
N GLU A 19 0.46 -17.56 11.09
CA GLU A 19 1.20 -18.50 11.92
C GLU A 19 0.24 -19.44 12.65
N LYS A 20 -0.86 -18.91 13.18
CA LYS A 20 -1.95 -19.69 13.78
C LYS A 20 -2.60 -20.68 12.81
N VAL A 21 -2.78 -20.30 11.55
CA VAL A 21 -3.35 -21.17 10.50
C VAL A 21 -2.37 -22.30 10.18
N ARG A 22 -1.07 -22.01 10.10
CA ARG A 22 -0.05 -23.04 9.87
C ARG A 22 0.00 -24.05 11.02
N GLU A 23 0.02 -23.57 12.27
CA GLU A 23 -0.02 -24.45 13.45
C GLU A 23 -1.29 -25.30 13.50
N PHE A 24 -2.45 -24.73 13.18
CA PHE A 24 -3.71 -25.45 13.16
C PHE A 24 -3.72 -26.55 12.10
N VAL A 25 -3.19 -26.28 10.91
CA VAL A 25 -3.06 -27.30 9.86
C VAL A 25 -2.08 -28.40 10.26
N ASP A 26 -0.96 -28.06 10.88
CA ASP A 26 0.02 -29.04 11.39
C ASP A 26 -0.58 -29.91 12.49
N GLU A 27 -1.45 -29.37 13.36
CA GLU A 27 -2.19 -30.15 14.36
C GLU A 27 -3.15 -31.15 13.72
N LEU A 28 -3.87 -30.75 12.66
CA LEU A 28 -4.80 -31.64 11.95
C LEU A 28 -4.06 -32.77 11.24
N VAL A 29 -2.86 -32.49 10.71
CA VAL A 29 -1.97 -33.50 10.13
C VAL A 29 -1.49 -34.48 11.22
N LYS A 30 -1.06 -33.98 12.38
CA LYS A 30 -0.65 -34.82 13.52
C LYS A 30 -1.78 -35.69 14.06
N LYS A 31 -3.01 -35.20 14.04
CA LYS A 31 -4.22 -35.96 14.43
C LYS A 31 -4.64 -37.00 13.39
N GLY A 32 -3.99 -37.01 12.22
CA GLY A 32 -4.32 -37.92 11.11
C GLY A 32 -5.60 -37.54 10.36
N GLU A 33 -6.18 -36.38 10.65
CA GLU A 33 -7.38 -35.86 9.95
C GLU A 33 -7.04 -35.30 8.57
N LEU A 34 -5.76 -35.00 8.33
CA LEU A 34 -5.21 -34.51 7.07
C LEU A 34 -3.89 -35.21 6.74
N SER A 35 -3.62 -35.47 5.46
CA SER A 35 -2.27 -35.88 5.04
C SER A 35 -1.31 -34.69 5.01
N GLU A 36 -0.01 -34.92 5.18
CA GLU A 36 1.02 -33.87 5.03
C GLU A 36 0.90 -33.13 3.70
N SER A 37 0.59 -33.85 2.62
CA SER A 37 0.40 -33.27 1.29
C SER A 37 -0.82 -32.35 1.20
N GLN A 38 -1.93 -32.68 1.88
CA GLN A 38 -3.12 -31.85 1.92
C GLN A 38 -2.92 -30.63 2.82
N GLY A 39 -2.25 -30.79 3.97
CA GLY A 39 -1.92 -29.68 4.85
C GLY A 39 -1.01 -28.65 4.19
N ALA A 40 0.08 -29.09 3.56
CA ALA A 40 0.98 -28.22 2.81
C ALA A 40 0.27 -27.45 1.68
N LYS A 41 -0.68 -28.12 1.01
CA LYS A 41 -1.47 -27.50 -0.06
C LYS A 41 -2.42 -26.42 0.48
N LEU A 42 -3.08 -26.67 1.61
CA LEU A 42 -3.98 -25.69 2.25
C LEU A 42 -3.24 -24.44 2.73
N VAL A 43 -2.08 -24.61 3.38
CA VAL A 43 -1.25 -23.48 3.83
C VAL A 43 -0.79 -22.65 2.63
N LYS A 44 -0.41 -23.31 1.53
CA LYS A 44 0.02 -22.65 0.30
C LYS A 44 -1.12 -21.88 -0.37
N GLU A 45 -2.27 -22.52 -0.58
CA GLU A 45 -3.44 -21.86 -1.17
C GLU A 45 -3.92 -20.66 -0.35
N TRP A 46 -3.89 -20.78 0.97
CA TRP A 46 -4.26 -19.69 1.87
C TRP A 46 -3.25 -18.53 1.81
N SER A 47 -1.95 -18.82 1.78
CA SER A 47 -0.90 -17.81 1.64
C SER A 47 -0.98 -17.10 0.27
N ASP A 48 -1.10 -17.85 -0.83
CA ASP A 48 -1.23 -17.30 -2.18
C ASP A 48 -2.46 -16.39 -2.31
N LYS A 49 -3.57 -16.79 -1.68
CA LYS A 49 -4.80 -15.99 -1.65
C LYS A 49 -4.62 -14.72 -0.81
N PHE A 50 -3.91 -14.82 0.32
CA PHE A 50 -3.62 -13.68 1.17
C PHE A 50 -2.73 -12.65 0.45
N GLU A 51 -1.67 -13.10 -0.22
CA GLU A 51 -0.72 -12.26 -0.94
C GLU A 51 -1.40 -11.50 -2.10
N LYS A 52 -2.26 -12.19 -2.87
CA LYS A 52 -3.11 -11.55 -3.90
C LYS A 52 -4.02 -10.48 -3.31
N ASN A 53 -4.77 -10.80 -2.25
CA ASN A 53 -5.68 -9.85 -1.63
C ASN A 53 -4.94 -8.64 -1.05
N THR A 54 -3.76 -8.84 -0.47
CA THR A 54 -2.94 -7.76 0.12
C THR A 54 -2.43 -6.80 -0.95
N THR A 55 -2.08 -7.31 -2.13
CA THR A 55 -1.64 -6.51 -3.29
C THR A 55 -2.79 -5.64 -3.83
N ASP A 56 -3.99 -6.22 -3.96
CA ASP A 56 -5.17 -5.50 -4.44
C ASP A 56 -5.65 -4.44 -3.43
N ILE A 57 -5.57 -4.74 -2.13
CA ILE A 57 -5.82 -3.77 -1.06
C ILE A 57 -4.82 -2.62 -1.14
N SER A 58 -3.53 -2.89 -1.34
CA SER A 58 -2.49 -1.87 -1.42
C SER A 58 -2.70 -0.94 -2.62
N LYS A 59 -3.08 -1.50 -3.77
CA LYS A 59 -3.47 -0.70 -4.95
C LYS A 59 -4.70 0.15 -4.70
N SER A 60 -5.74 -0.43 -4.12
CA SER A 60 -6.99 0.27 -3.81
C SER A 60 -6.76 1.40 -2.80
N LEU A 61 -5.92 1.17 -1.78
CA LEU A 61 -5.53 2.19 -0.82
C LEU A 61 -4.75 3.33 -1.49
N ASN A 62 -3.78 3.02 -2.36
CA ASN A 62 -3.06 4.04 -3.11
C ASN A 62 -4.01 4.87 -3.98
N GLU A 63 -4.95 4.25 -4.69
CA GLU A 63 -5.96 4.99 -5.46
C GLU A 63 -6.84 5.88 -4.58
N VAL A 64 -7.29 5.38 -3.43
CA VAL A 64 -8.12 6.15 -2.49
C VAL A 64 -7.35 7.35 -1.96
N VAL A 65 -6.08 7.15 -1.58
CA VAL A 65 -5.20 8.23 -1.12
C VAL A 65 -4.98 9.24 -2.23
N THR A 66 -4.61 8.81 -3.44
CA THR A 66 -4.44 9.70 -4.60
C THR A 66 -5.70 10.48 -4.92
N LYS A 67 -6.87 9.82 -5.01
CA LYS A 67 -8.16 10.50 -5.26
C LYS A 67 -8.55 11.47 -4.15
N THR A 68 -8.21 11.15 -2.89
CA THR A 68 -8.47 12.05 -1.76
C THR A 68 -7.55 13.26 -1.83
N LEU A 69 -6.27 13.07 -2.13
CA LEU A 69 -5.31 14.16 -2.32
C LEU A 69 -5.70 15.07 -3.49
N GLU A 70 -6.13 14.48 -4.62
CA GLU A 70 -6.68 15.22 -5.76
C GLU A 70 -7.92 16.05 -5.38
N LYS A 71 -8.87 15.46 -4.63
CA LYS A 71 -10.08 16.16 -4.17
C LYS A 71 -9.80 17.26 -3.15
N MET A 72 -8.71 17.16 -2.39
CA MET A 72 -8.31 18.19 -1.42
C MET A 72 -7.65 19.41 -2.08
N ASN A 73 -7.52 19.43 -3.43
CA ASN A 73 -6.88 20.52 -4.18
C ASN A 73 -5.49 20.86 -3.62
N LEU A 74 -4.80 19.84 -3.08
CA LEU A 74 -3.46 19.97 -2.52
C LEU A 74 -2.48 20.04 -3.70
N PRO A 75 -1.73 21.14 -3.86
CA PRO A 75 -0.74 21.23 -4.93
C PRO A 75 0.31 20.14 -4.73
N THR A 76 0.50 19.33 -5.76
CA THR A 76 1.55 18.30 -5.74
C THR A 76 2.92 18.96 -5.84
N LYS A 77 3.98 18.21 -5.52
CA LYS A 77 5.36 18.71 -5.66
C LYS A 77 5.65 19.15 -7.11
N ASP A 78 5.08 18.44 -8.08
CA ASP A 78 5.17 18.77 -9.51
C ASP A 78 4.46 20.09 -9.85
N ASP A 79 3.32 20.37 -9.22
CA ASP A 79 2.59 21.63 -9.45
C ASP A 79 3.40 22.82 -8.93
N ILE A 80 4.08 22.67 -7.78
CA ILE A 80 4.99 23.68 -7.24
C ILE A 80 6.19 23.89 -8.18
N GLN A 81 6.76 22.80 -8.71
CA GLN A 81 7.89 22.90 -9.65
C GLN A 81 7.49 23.62 -10.95
N LYS A 82 6.34 23.28 -11.54
CA LYS A 82 5.80 23.99 -12.72
C LYS A 82 5.53 25.46 -12.43
N LEU A 83 5.12 25.80 -11.21
CA LEU A 83 4.94 27.19 -10.81
C LEU A 83 6.29 27.94 -10.76
N ASN A 84 7.32 27.32 -10.17
CA ASN A 84 8.67 27.89 -10.13
C ASN A 84 9.26 28.10 -11.52
N GLU A 85 9.14 27.12 -12.42
CA GLU A 85 9.63 27.27 -13.81
C GLU A 85 8.92 28.41 -14.55
N LYS A 86 7.61 28.59 -14.32
CA LYS A 86 6.87 29.73 -14.87
C LYS A 86 7.35 31.05 -14.27
N ILE A 87 7.59 31.10 -12.96
CA ILE A 87 8.13 32.28 -12.27
C ILE A 87 9.50 32.64 -12.83
N ASP A 88 10.40 31.67 -13.01
CA ASP A 88 11.75 31.88 -13.55
C ASP A 88 11.70 32.39 -15.01
N SER A 89 10.78 31.84 -15.81
CA SER A 89 10.55 32.29 -17.19
C SER A 89 10.02 33.73 -17.23
N LEU A 90 9.07 34.07 -16.36
CA LEU A 90 8.54 35.42 -16.21
C LEU A 90 9.61 36.39 -15.72
N ALA A 91 10.38 36.03 -14.70
CA ALA A 91 11.48 36.83 -14.18
C ALA A 91 12.52 37.13 -15.27
N SER A 92 12.89 36.12 -16.06
CA SER A 92 13.81 36.28 -17.19
C SER A 92 13.27 37.22 -18.27
N ARG A 93 11.95 37.22 -18.51
CA ARG A 93 11.31 38.11 -19.47
C ARG A 93 11.23 39.54 -18.96
N VAL A 94 10.93 39.73 -17.68
CA VAL A 94 10.90 41.05 -17.03
C VAL A 94 12.28 41.67 -17.04
N ALA A 95 13.33 40.92 -16.65
CA ALA A 95 14.71 41.40 -16.69
C ALA A 95 15.13 41.90 -18.08
N LYS A 96 14.76 41.19 -19.15
CA LYS A 96 15.03 41.60 -20.54
C LYS A 96 14.27 42.85 -21.00
N VAL A 97 13.15 43.16 -20.35
CA VAL A 97 12.36 44.36 -20.64
C VAL A 97 12.88 45.55 -19.84
N GLU A 98 13.38 45.34 -18.62
CA GLU A 98 13.97 46.37 -17.77
C GLU A 98 15.41 46.76 -18.19
N GLU A 99 16.13 45.90 -18.92
CA GLU A 99 17.44 46.23 -19.52
C GLU A 99 17.34 47.08 -20.82
N LYS A 100 16.13 47.42 -21.28
CA LYS A 100 15.89 48.31 -22.43
C LYS A 100 15.40 49.68 -21.99
#